data_AF-A0A847W5V7-F1
#
_entry.id   AF-A0A847W5V7-F1
#
_cell.length_a   1.000
_cell.length_b   1.000
_cell.length_c   1.000
_cell.angle_alpha   90.00
_cell.angle_beta   90.00
_cell.angle_gamma   90.00
#
_symmetry.space_group_name_H-M   'P 1'
#
loop_
_entity.id
_entity.type
_entity.pdbx_description
1 polymer ?
#
loop_
_entity_poly.entity_id
_entity_poly.type
_entity_poly.pdbx_seq_one_letter_code
_entity_poly.pdbx_strand_id
1 'polypeptide(L)' 'MNYREIANNFLLKYDQHPDNIDIDGLTKNFIKEMKLGLAGKPSSLMMIPAYVSTKGEVPLNETV' A
#
# COMPACT_ATOMS: atom_id res chain seq x y z
N MET A 1 22.70 -26.67 -6.27
CA MET A 1 21.55 -26.40 -5.38
C MET A 1 20.61 -25.47 -6.13
N ASN A 2 19.32 -25.81 -6.27
CA ASN A 2 18.37 -25.00 -7.05
C ASN A 2 17.75 -23.90 -6.16
N TYR A 3 18.44 -22.77 -6.03
CA TYR A 3 18.02 -21.67 -5.16
C TYR A 3 16.65 -21.07 -5.52
N ARG A 4 16.24 -21.14 -6.80
CA ARG A 4 14.94 -20.65 -7.25
C ARG A 4 13.79 -21.44 -6.65
N GLU A 5 13.93 -22.76 -6.62
CA GLU A 5 12.91 -23.66 -6.09
C GLU A 5 12.79 -23.54 -4.57
N ILE A 6 13.94 -23.36 -3.88
CA ILE A 6 13.96 -23.08 -2.43
C ILE A 6 13.24 -21.77 -2.11
N ALA A 7 13.52 -20.70 -2.86
CA ALA A 7 12.86 -19.41 -2.67
C ALA A 7 11.35 -19.49 -2.92
N ASN A 8 10.92 -20.14 -4.00
CA ASN A 8 9.50 -20.31 -4.30
C ASN A 8 8.76 -21.09 -3.22
N ASN A 9 9.33 -22.21 -2.76
CA ASN A 9 8.73 -23.01 -1.69
C ASN A 9 8.62 -22.24 -0.37
N PHE A 10 9.63 -21.42 -0.06
CA PHE A 10 9.59 -20.53 1.09
C PHE A 10 8.44 -19.51 0.97
N LEU A 11 8.32 -18.81 -0.16
CA LEU A 11 7.30 -17.79 -0.37
C LEU A 11 5.87 -18.38 -0.36
N LEU A 12 5.67 -19.54 -0.97
CA LEU A 12 4.38 -20.25 -0.94
C LEU A 12 3.98 -20.65 0.49
N LYS A 13 4.94 -21.14 1.29
CA LYS A 13 4.70 -21.55 2.68
C LYS A 13 4.18 -20.42 3.57
N TYR A 14 4.61 -19.17 3.31
CA TYR A 14 4.25 -18.00 4.12
C TYR A 14 3.24 -17.08 3.43
N ASP A 15 2.60 -17.56 2.35
CA ASP A 15 1.61 -16.80 1.57
C ASP A 15 2.13 -15.44 1.06
N GLN A 16 3.42 -15.42 0.72
CA GLN A 16 4.12 -14.26 0.15
C GLN A 16 4.49 -14.50 -1.32
N HIS A 17 4.02 -15.60 -1.91
CA HIS A 17 4.25 -15.86 -3.33
C HIS A 17 3.44 -14.85 -4.17
N PRO A 18 4.00 -14.23 -5.22
CA PRO A 18 3.29 -13.22 -6.02
C PRO A 18 1.92 -13.67 -6.51
N ASP A 19 1.80 -14.94 -6.92
CA ASP A 19 0.53 -15.52 -7.40
C ASP A 19 -0.56 -15.63 -6.31
N ASN A 20 -0.18 -15.57 -5.03
CA ASN A 20 -1.10 -15.65 -3.90
C ASN A 20 -1.48 -14.27 -3.33
N ILE A 21 -0.82 -13.20 -3.74
CA ILE A 21 -1.08 -11.86 -3.20
C ILE A 21 -2.24 -11.23 -3.95
N ASP A 22 -3.37 -11.03 -3.26
CA ASP A 22 -4.50 -10.23 -3.77
C ASP A 22 -4.18 -8.73 -3.71
N ILE A 23 -3.39 -8.26 -4.67
CA ILE A 23 -2.99 -6.85 -4.78
C ILE A 23 -4.23 -5.94 -4.88
N ASP A 24 -5.22 -6.32 -5.68
CA ASP A 24 -6.42 -5.49 -5.88
C ASP A 24 -7.21 -5.33 -4.58
N GLY A 25 -7.41 -6.41 -3.82
CA GLY A 25 -8.08 -6.38 -2.53
C GLY A 25 -7.29 -5.57 -1.49
N LEU A 26 -5.97 -5.78 -1.42
CA LEU A 26 -5.09 -5.02 -0.54
C LEU A 26 -5.11 -3.52 -0.84
N THR A 27 -5.03 -3.13 -2.12
CA THR A 27 -5.11 -1.74 -2.54
C THR A 27 -6.46 -1.13 -2.18
N LYS A 28 -7.58 -1.83 -2.43
CA LYS A 28 -8.91 -1.37 -2.05
C LYS A 28 -9.03 -1.14 -0.54
N ASN A 29 -8.54 -2.08 0.26
CA ASN A 29 -8.54 -1.96 1.72
C ASN A 29 -7.65 -0.80 2.19
N PHE A 30 -6.46 -0.66 1.63
CA PHE A 30 -5.54 0.44 1.96
C PHE A 30 -6.16 1.81 1.68
N ILE A 31 -6.76 2.00 0.50
CA ILE A 31 -7.46 3.25 0.13
C ILE A 31 -8.64 3.53 1.06
N LYS A 32 -9.38 2.49 1.47
CA LYS A 32 -10.49 2.64 2.44
C LYS A 32 -9.97 3.15 3.79
N GLU A 33 -8.92 2.54 4.32
CA GLU A 33 -8.32 2.94 5.60
C GLU A 33 -7.74 4.36 5.55
N MET A 34 -7.12 4.75 4.43
CA MET A 34 -6.66 6.12 4.21
C MET A 34 -7.81 7.12 4.28
N LYS A 35 -8.94 6.83 3.60
CA LYS A 35 -10.13 7.70 3.62
C LYS A 35 -10.70 7.83 5.03
N LEU A 36 -10.73 6.75 5.81
CA LEU A 36 -11.18 6.80 7.20
C LEU A 36 -10.25 7.65 8.07
N GLY A 37 -8.94 7.46 7.95
CA GLY A 37 -7.95 8.22 8.71
C GLY A 37 -7.96 9.71 8.39
N LEU A 38 -8.06 10.08 7.10
CA LEU A 38 -8.20 11.47 6.67
C LEU A 38 -9.51 12.12 7.13
N ALA A 39 -10.57 11.33 7.31
CA ALA A 39 -11.85 11.79 7.84
C ALA A 39 -11.89 11.83 9.39
N GLY A 40 -10.78 11.51 10.08
CA GLY A 40 -10.72 11.44 11.54
C GLY A 40 -11.56 10.31 12.16
N LYS A 41 -11.94 9.30 11.36
CA LYS A 41 -12.69 8.13 11.81
C LYS A 41 -11.73 7.04 12.31
N PRO A 42 -12.21 6.07 13.12
CA PRO A 42 -11.41 4.90 13.47
C PRO A 42 -10.85 4.22 12.21
N SER A 43 -9.53 4.06 12.19
CA SER A 43 -8.76 3.49 11.09
C SER A 43 -7.47 2.90 11.64
N SER A 44 -6.95 1.88 10.96
CA SER A 44 -5.58 1.39 11.16
C SER A 44 -4.52 2.41 10.75
N LEU A 45 -4.86 3.39 9.91
CA LEU A 45 -3.98 4.46 9.45
C LEU A 45 -4.31 5.77 10.16
N MET A 46 -3.34 6.30 10.93
CA MET A 46 -3.49 7.54 11.71
C MET A 46 -3.53 8.82 10.86
N MET A 47 -3.03 8.76 9.62
CA MET A 47 -2.97 9.90 8.69
C MET A 47 -2.44 11.20 9.33
N ILE A 48 -1.29 11.09 10.03
CA ILE A 48 -0.69 12.17 10.80
C ILE A 48 -0.24 13.30 9.86
N PRO A 49 -0.65 14.56 10.09
CA PRO A 49 -0.19 15.69 9.28
C PRO A 49 1.30 15.93 9.51
N ALA A 50 2.06 15.97 8.43
CA ALA A 50 3.49 16.27 8.48
C ALA A 50 3.77 17.77 8.67
N TYR A 51 2.77 18.63 8.47
CA TYR A 51 2.91 20.11 8.45
C TYR A 51 4.00 20.62 7.50
N VAL A 52 4.35 19.82 6.50
CA VAL A 52 5.22 20.19 5.38
C VAL A 52 4.35 20.48 4.17
N SER A 53 4.57 21.62 3.55
CA SER A 53 3.92 22.02 2.30
C SER A 53 4.90 21.92 1.14
N THR A 54 4.38 21.82 -0.09
CA THR A 54 5.21 21.86 -1.29
C THR A 54 5.84 23.25 -1.45
N LYS A 55 7.08 23.28 -1.94
CA LYS A 55 7.68 24.55 -2.39
C LYS A 55 7.14 24.86 -3.78
N GLY A 56 6.25 25.85 -3.88
CA GLY A 56 5.61 26.25 -5.13
C GLY A 56 4.19 25.71 -5.29
N GLU A 57 3.54 26.10 -6.39
CA GLU A 57 2.18 25.69 -6.72
C GLU A 57 2.17 24.24 -7.22
N VAL A 58 1.19 23.46 -6.78
CA VAL A 58 0.94 22.12 -7.32
C VAL A 58 0.20 22.28 -8.65
N PRO A 59 0.75 21.83 -9.79
CA PRO A 59 0.05 21.94 -11.07
C PRO A 59 -1.26 21.16 -11.01
N LEU A 60 -2.37 21.87 -11.23
CA LEU A 60 -3.71 21.30 -11.30
C LEU A 60 -3.92 20.69 -12.71
N ASN A 61 -4.47 19.48 -12.76
CA ASN A 61 -4.83 18.74 -13.98
C ASN A 61 -3.67 18.24 -14.87
N GLU A 62 -2.46 18.06 -14.33
CA GLU A 62 -1.47 17.21 -15.01
C GLU A 62 -1.87 15.74 -14.86
N THR A 63 -1.97 15.03 -15.98
CA THR A 63 -2.09 13.56 -15.98
C THR A 63 -0.81 12.95 -15.43
N VAL A 64 -0.95 12.16 -14.37
CA VAL A 64 0.08 11.23 -13.86
C VAL A 64 0.26 10.04 -14.80
#